data_AF-A0A9J6G994-F1
#
_entry.id   AF-A0A9J6G994-F1
#
_cell.length_a   1.000
_cell.length_b   1.000
_cell.length_c   1.000
_cell.angle_alpha   90.00
_cell.angle_beta   90.00
_cell.angle_gamma   90.00
#
_symmetry.space_group_name_H-M   'P 1'
#
loop_
_entity.id
_entity.type
_entity.pdbx_description
1 polymer ?
#
loop_
_entity_poly.entity_id
_entity_poly.type
_entity_poly.pdbx_seq_one_letter_code
_entity_poly.pdbx_strand_id
1 'polypeptide(L)' 'MFPRALSQRSALPRGKVLGGSSVLNFMLYTRGSRHDYHRWSEEYGATGWSYQDVLQHFKEIEDYRVETPDGKHLI' A
#
# COMPACT_ATOMS: atom_id res chain seq x y z
N MET A 1 30.83 -18.08 16.28
CA MET A 1 29.73 -18.04 15.30
C MET A 1 28.96 -16.73 15.53
N PHE A 2 29.24 -15.75 14.65
CA PHE A 2 28.77 -14.35 14.50
C PHE A 2 28.16 -13.51 15.66
N PRO A 3 28.99 -12.75 16.40
CA PRO A 3 28.56 -11.72 17.34
C PRO A 3 28.78 -10.26 16.84
N ARG A 4 28.37 -9.89 15.61
CA ARG A 4 28.69 -8.56 15.02
C ARG A 4 27.54 -7.77 14.35
N ALA A 5 26.27 -8.14 14.57
CA ALA A 5 25.17 -7.58 13.78
C ALA A 5 24.59 -6.23 14.26
N LEU A 6 24.88 -5.77 15.49
CA LEU A 6 24.18 -4.60 16.07
C LEU A 6 24.82 -3.22 15.76
N SER A 7 25.92 -3.17 14.99
CA SER A 7 26.60 -1.92 14.59
C SER A 7 26.66 -1.71 13.07
N GLN A 8 25.98 -2.54 12.28
CA GLN A 8 25.96 -2.38 10.82
C GLN A 8 24.85 -1.43 10.38
N ARG A 9 25.21 -0.53 9.46
CA ARG A 9 24.25 0.37 8.80
C ARG A 9 23.42 -0.44 7.80
N SER A 10 22.10 -0.31 7.87
CA SER A 10 21.18 -0.88 6.88
C SER A 10 21.12 -0.02 5.62
N ALA A 11 21.03 -0.64 4.45
CA ALA A 11 20.75 0.07 3.21
C ALA A 11 19.26 0.45 3.15
N LEU A 12 18.97 1.69 2.78
CA LEU A 12 17.62 2.20 2.52
C LEU A 12 17.53 2.63 1.05
N PRO A 13 17.32 1.69 0.10
CA PRO A 13 17.31 2.01 -1.32
C PRO A 13 16.16 2.97 -1.67
N ARG A 14 16.44 3.96 -2.53
CA ARG A 14 15.48 4.96 -3.03
C ARG A 14 15.68 5.18 -4.53
N GLY A 15 14.58 5.28 -5.28
CA GLY A 15 14.65 5.55 -6.72
C GLY A 15 14.93 7.02 -7.01
N LYS A 16 16.00 7.31 -7.77
CA LYS A 16 16.35 8.64 -8.28
C LYS A 16 16.24 8.68 -9.81
N VAL A 17 15.02 8.46 -10.29
CA VAL A 17 14.63 8.41 -11.70
C VAL A 17 13.18 8.88 -11.83
N LEU A 18 12.72 9.20 -13.04
CA LEU A 18 11.29 9.43 -13.30
C LEU A 18 10.49 8.17 -12.88
N GLY A 19 9.44 8.35 -12.08
CA GLY A 19 8.70 7.27 -11.42
C GLY A 19 9.22 6.90 -10.02
N GLY A 20 10.38 7.43 -9.61
CA GLY A 20 10.89 7.34 -8.25
C GLY A 20 11.08 5.90 -7.75
N SER A 21 10.74 5.63 -6.48
CA SER A 21 10.84 4.29 -5.91
C SER A 21 9.87 3.28 -6.53
N SER A 22 8.84 3.71 -7.28
CA SER A 22 7.91 2.79 -7.92
C SER A 22 8.59 1.95 -9.00
N VAL A 23 9.68 2.44 -9.59
CA VAL A 23 10.51 1.69 -10.56
C VAL A 23 11.33 0.59 -9.88
N LEU A 24 11.60 0.72 -8.58
CA LEU A 24 12.42 -0.23 -7.80
C LEU A 24 11.59 -1.17 -6.91
N ASN A 25 10.30 -0.92 -6.76
CA ASN A 25 9.46 -1.70 -5.86
C ASN A 25 9.19 -3.10 -6.44
N PHE A 26 8.67 -4.01 -5.62
CA PHE A 26 8.35 -5.38 -6.05
C PHE A 26 6.99 -5.53 -6.75
N MET A 27 6.38 -4.43 -7.18
CA MET A 27 5.07 -4.36 -7.82
C MET A 27 3.91 -4.96 -7.01
N LEU A 28 4.12 -5.19 -5.70
CA LEU A 28 3.09 -5.67 -4.80
C LEU A 28 2.09 -4.55 -4.50
N TYR A 29 0.81 -4.84 -4.71
CA TYR A 29 -0.29 -3.95 -4.36
C TYR A 29 -1.24 -4.64 -3.38
N THR A 30 -1.42 -4.04 -2.21
CA THR A 30 -2.39 -4.44 -1.21
C THR A 30 -2.94 -3.18 -0.56
N ARG A 31 -4.25 -3.16 -0.30
CA ARG A 31 -4.86 -2.11 0.54
C ARG A 31 -4.41 -2.26 2.00
N GLY A 32 -4.42 -1.17 2.75
CA GLY A 32 -4.17 -1.21 4.20
C GLY A 32 -5.31 -1.88 4.99
N SER A 33 -5.06 -2.20 6.26
CA SER A 33 -6.10 -2.73 7.15
C SER A 33 -7.15 -1.66 7.44
N ARG A 34 -8.44 -2.04 7.48
CA ARG A 34 -9.53 -1.13 7.86
C ARG A 34 -9.29 -0.45 9.20
N HIS A 35 -8.65 -1.18 10.12
CA HIS A 35 -8.33 -0.67 11.45
C HIS A 35 -7.35 0.51 11.40
N ASP A 36 -6.36 0.49 10.51
CA ASP A 36 -5.38 1.58 10.40
C ASP A 36 -6.07 2.89 10.00
N TYR A 37 -6.95 2.85 9.01
CA TYR A 37 -7.74 4.00 8.58
C TYR A 37 -8.74 4.47 9.65
N HIS A 38 -9.36 3.53 10.37
CA HIS A 38 -10.22 3.89 11.50
C HIS A 38 -9.44 4.62 12.58
N ARG A 39 -8.24 4.14 12.95
CA ARG A 39 -7.38 4.84 13.90
C ARG A 39 -6.97 6.23 13.41
N TRP A 40 -6.68 6.38 12.13
CA TRP A 40 -6.40 7.70 11.54
C TRP A 40 -7.55 8.68 11.71
N SER A 41 -8.77 8.27 11.35
CA SER A 41 -9.97 9.08 11.50
C SER A 41 -10.26 9.42 12.96
N GLU A 42 -10.35 8.39 13.81
CA GLU A 42 -10.92 8.53 15.16
C GLU A 42 -9.89 8.91 16.24
N GLU A 43 -8.69 8.30 16.21
CA GLU A 43 -7.67 8.53 17.25
C GLU A 43 -6.76 9.71 16.92
N TYR A 44 -6.46 9.91 15.63
CA TYR A 44 -5.51 10.92 15.18
C TYR A 44 -6.18 12.17 14.56
N GLY A 45 -7.52 12.20 14.50
CA GLY A 45 -8.28 13.34 14.01
C GLY A 45 -8.14 13.62 12.52
N ALA A 46 -7.72 12.63 11.73
CA ALA A 46 -7.63 12.74 10.28
C ALA A 46 -9.02 12.57 9.64
N THR A 47 -9.88 13.57 9.78
CA THR A 47 -11.24 13.57 9.23
C THR A 47 -11.23 13.26 7.73
N GLY A 48 -12.09 12.35 7.29
CA GLY A 48 -12.16 11.89 5.89
C GLY A 48 -11.16 10.79 5.52
N TRP A 49 -10.42 10.26 6.50
CA TRP A 49 -9.51 9.12 6.32
C TRP A 49 -10.05 7.82 6.90
N SER A 50 -11.35 7.73 7.20
CA SER A 50 -11.94 6.43 7.56
C SER A 50 -11.82 5.48 6.38
N TYR A 51 -11.85 4.16 6.63
CA TYR A 51 -11.75 3.18 5.54
C TYR A 51 -12.84 3.37 4.48
N GLN A 52 -14.02 3.82 4.89
CA GLN A 52 -15.16 4.03 4.00
C GLN A 52 -14.92 5.22 3.06
N ASP A 53 -14.33 6.30 3.56
CA ASP A 53 -14.01 7.49 2.79
C ASP A 53 -12.99 7.20 1.68
N VAL A 54 -11.94 6.44 2.02
CA VAL A 54 -10.84 6.14 1.07
C VAL A 54 -11.13 4.96 0.14
N LEU A 55 -12.10 4.10 0.48
CA LEU A 55 -12.42 2.91 -0.32
C LEU A 55 -12.80 3.25 -1.75
N GLN A 56 -13.55 4.33 -1.95
CA GLN A 56 -13.95 4.78 -3.28
C GLN A 56 -12.73 5.14 -4.13
N HIS A 57 -11.77 5.88 -3.56
CA HIS A 57 -10.53 6.22 -4.24
C HIS A 57 -9.65 5.00 -4.54
N PHE A 58 -9.62 3.98 -3.67
CA PHE A 58 -8.92 2.74 -3.99
C PHE A 58 -9.51 2.05 -5.21
N LYS A 59 -10.84 2.02 -5.34
CA LYS A 59 -11.51 1.44 -6.52
C LYS A 59 -11.22 2.23 -7.80
N GLU A 60 -11.08 3.55 -7.71
CA GLU A 60 -10.78 4.41 -8.87
C GLU A 60 -9.36 4.22 -9.42
N ILE A 61 -8.40 3.86 -8.58
CA ILE A 61 -6.99 3.71 -8.97
C ILE A 61 -6.58 2.27 -9.30
N GLU A 62 -7.43 1.28 -9.00
CA GLU A 62 -7.14 -0.13 -9.24
C GLU A 62 -7.89 -0.67 -10.47
N ASP A 63 -7.26 -1.60 -11.17
CA ASP A 63 -7.85 -2.39 -12.25
C ASP A 63 -7.59 -3.88 -11.95
N TYR A 64 -8.48 -4.46 -11.15
CA TYR A 64 -8.41 -5.84 -10.70
C TYR A 64 -9.19 -6.77 -11.61
N ARG A 65 -8.47 -7.37 -12.55
CA ARG A 65 -9.02 -8.29 -13.56
C ARG A 65 -8.94 -9.73 -13.07
N VAL A 66 -10.05 -10.22 -12.54
CA VAL A 66 -10.26 -11.65 -12.33
C VAL A 66 -11.05 -12.20 -13.50
N GLU A 67 -10.50 -13.19 -14.18
CA GLU A 67 -11.25 -13.98 -15.16
C GLU A 67 -12.33 -14.76 -14.42
N THR A 68 -13.58 -14.32 -14.54
CA THR A 68 -14.72 -15.13 -14.17
C THR A 68 -15.10 -16.02 -15.37
N PRO A 69 -15.65 -17.22 -15.15
CA PRO A 69 -16.16 -18.07 -16.23
C PRO A 69 -17.17 -17.35 -17.15
N ASP A 70 -17.84 -16.32 -16.63
CA ASP A 70 -18.83 -15.51 -17.34
C ASP A 70 -18.26 -14.24 -17.99
N GLY A 71 -16.94 -14.01 -17.90
CA GLY A 71 -16.27 -12.82 -18.46
C GLY A 71 -16.63 -11.50 -17.77
N LYS A 72 -17.24 -11.53 -16.59
CA LYS A 72 -17.63 -10.34 -15.81
C LYS A 72 -16.44 -9.81 -15.01
N HIS A 73 -16.22 -8.51 -15.09
CA HIS A 73 -15.32 -7.77 -14.22
C HIS A 73 -15.95 -7.67 -12.83
N LEU A 74 -15.27 -8.16 -11.79
CA LEU A 74 -15.76 -8.18 -10.41
C LEU A 74 -15.20 -7.01 -9.61
N ILE A 75 -15.44 -5.79 -10.09
CA ILE A 75 -15.31 -4.51 -9.38
C ILE A 75 -15.74 -3.38 -10.31
#